data_AF-R7QXI0-F1
#
_entry.id   AF-R7QXI0-F1
#
_cell.length_a   1.000
_cell.length_b   1.000
_cell.length_c   1.000
_cell.angle_alpha   90.00
_cell.angle_beta   90.00
_cell.angle_gamma   90.00
#
_symmetry.space_group_name_H-M   'P 1'
#
loop_
_entity.id
_entity.type
_entity.pdbx_description
1 polymer ?
#
loop_
_entity_poly.entity_id
_entity_poly.type
_entity_poly.pdbx_seq_one_letter_code
_entity_poly.pdbx_strand_id
1 'polypeptide(L)'
;MAVTNAKAWYIAVVILGKEFKFQKILRDEAIIQSLIQVESDFWNNHVLTRIMPEPDGSSASEEVLKRYFPQSDGETILLPDDFNEKLERRTELEKLIRKLDVEKKQIEQEVKVYMNTAENGRNNKFAVSWKNIDTMRLDALRLKKENPAVYSQYLKEQRSRRFMVKEL
;
A
#
# COMPACT_ATOMS: atom_id res chain seq x y z
N MET A 1 -28.86 -1.83 3.60
CA MET A 1 -30.24 -1.29 3.62
C MET A 1 -30.91 -1.31 2.25
N ALA A 2 -30.18 -1.08 1.15
CA ALA A 2 -30.69 -1.19 -0.23
C ALA A 2 -31.43 -2.51 -0.51
N VAL A 3 -30.78 -3.65 -0.25
CA VAL A 3 -31.32 -5.00 -0.54
C VAL A 3 -32.50 -5.38 0.35
N THR A 4 -32.44 -5.10 1.65
CA THR A 4 -33.45 -5.53 2.63
C THR A 4 -34.60 -4.55 2.83
N ASN A 5 -34.56 -3.40 2.14
CA ASN A 5 -35.49 -2.29 2.31
C ASN A 5 -35.63 -1.76 3.76
N ALA A 6 -34.64 -2.01 4.62
CA ALA A 6 -34.66 -1.54 6.00
C ALA A 6 -34.46 -0.01 6.09
N LYS A 7 -35.18 0.64 7.01
CA LYS A 7 -35.12 2.11 7.24
C LYS A 7 -33.94 2.56 8.11
N ALA A 8 -33.34 1.64 8.85
CA ALA A 8 -32.17 1.90 9.69
C ALA A 8 -31.44 0.59 10.00
N TRP A 9 -30.18 0.71 10.40
CA TRP A 9 -29.35 -0.38 10.92
C TRP A 9 -28.73 0.02 12.25
N TYR A 10 -28.52 -0.97 13.11
CA TYR A 10 -27.80 -0.79 14.37
C TYR A 10 -26.50 -1.60 14.29
N ILE A 11 -25.37 -0.92 14.42
CA ILE A 11 -24.07 -1.59 14.55
C ILE A 11 -23.71 -1.59 16.03
N ALA A 12 -23.61 -2.77 16.61
CA ALA A 12 -23.28 -2.98 18.00
C ALA A 12 -21.87 -3.57 18.16
N VAL A 13 -21.13 -3.08 19.14
CA VAL A 13 -19.76 -3.52 19.46
C VAL A 13 -19.62 -3.72 20.96
N VAL A 14 -19.07 -4.89 21.34
CA VAL A 14 -18.71 -5.22 22.72
C VAL A 14 -17.20 -5.04 22.87
N ILE A 15 -16.78 -4.16 23.78
CA ILE A 15 -15.38 -3.86 24.04
C ILE A 15 -14.91 -4.75 25.19
N LEU A 16 -14.44 -5.95 24.86
CA LEU A 16 -13.79 -6.92 25.77
C LEU A 16 -14.43 -7.02 27.17
N GLY A 17 -15.76 -7.11 27.23
CA GLY A 17 -16.52 -7.24 28.49
C GLY A 17 -16.55 -6.01 29.38
N LYS A 18 -15.97 -4.88 28.97
CA LYS A 18 -15.99 -3.62 29.72
C LYS A 18 -17.17 -2.73 29.35
N GLU A 19 -17.50 -2.67 28.07
CA GLU A 19 -18.48 -1.72 27.56
C GLU A 19 -19.21 -2.29 26.35
N PHE A 20 -20.49 -1.94 26.22
CA PHE A 20 -21.30 -2.21 25.04
C PHE A 20 -21.70 -0.88 24.42
N LYS A 21 -21.35 -0.68 23.15
CA LYS A 21 -21.77 0.49 22.37
C LYS A 21 -22.59 0.04 21.18
N PHE A 22 -23.52 0.87 20.78
CA PHE A 22 -24.19 0.70 19.50
C PHE A 22 -24.39 2.05 18.83
N GLN A 23 -24.33 2.05 17.51
CA GLN A 23 -24.62 3.21 16.68
C GLN A 23 -25.79 2.89 15.76
N LYS A 24 -26.79 3.77 15.75
CA LYS A 24 -27.85 3.74 14.75
C LYS A 24 -27.39 4.46 13.49
N ILE A 25 -27.48 3.78 12.36
CA ILE A 25 -27.26 4.33 11.03
C ILE A 25 -28.61 4.42 10.35
N LEU A 26 -29.01 5.63 9.99
CA LEU A 26 -30.25 5.86 9.24
C LEU A 26 -30.03 5.55 7.77
N ARG A 27 -31.11 5.15 7.10
CA ARG A 27 -31.11 4.97 5.66
C ARG A 27 -30.85 6.31 4.97
N ASP A 28 -29.86 6.31 4.09
CA ASP A 28 -29.52 7.42 3.22
C ASP A 28 -29.71 6.98 1.78
N GLU A 29 -30.74 7.52 1.12
CA GLU A 29 -31.05 7.16 -0.27
C GLU A 29 -29.99 7.67 -1.25
N ALA A 30 -29.33 8.79 -0.97
CA ALA A 30 -28.29 9.32 -1.87
C ALA A 30 -27.07 8.40 -1.88
N ILE A 31 -26.63 7.93 -0.70
CA ILE A 31 -25.54 6.95 -0.59
C ILE A 31 -25.94 5.63 -1.24
N ILE A 32 -27.17 5.16 -1.00
CA ILE A 32 -27.66 3.91 -1.58
C ILE A 32 -27.67 3.97 -3.11
N GLN A 33 -28.22 5.04 -3.69
CA GLN A 33 -28.27 5.18 -5.14
C GLN A 33 -26.87 5.29 -5.75
N SER A 34 -25.97 6.04 -5.09
CA SER A 34 -24.57 6.12 -5.52
C SER A 34 -23.89 4.75 -5.53
N LEU A 35 -24.08 3.94 -4.48
CA LEU A 35 -23.51 2.59 -4.41
C LEU A 35 -24.10 1.67 -5.48
N ILE A 36 -25.42 1.67 -5.66
CA ILE A 36 -26.09 0.87 -6.71
C ILE A 36 -25.56 1.24 -8.09
N GLN A 37 -25.34 2.53 -8.37
CA GLN A 37 -24.80 2.97 -9.66
C GLN A 37 -23.38 2.44 -9.89
N VAL A 38 -22.50 2.57 -8.88
CA VAL A 38 -21.12 2.06 -8.97
C VAL A 38 -21.09 0.54 -9.10
N GLU A 39 -21.90 -0.18 -8.31
CA GLU A 39 -22.00 -1.64 -8.38
C GLU A 39 -22.55 -2.12 -9.73
N SER A 40 -23.55 -1.43 -10.27
CA SER A 40 -24.15 -1.74 -11.57
C SER A 40 -23.15 -1.50 -12.71
N ASP A 41 -22.42 -0.39 -12.69
CA ASP A 41 -21.37 -0.10 -13.66
C ASP A 41 -20.28 -1.17 -13.61
N PHE A 42 -19.80 -1.50 -12.40
CA PHE A 42 -18.81 -2.56 -12.22
C PHE A 42 -19.29 -3.92 -12.73
N TRP A 43 -20.53 -4.31 -12.42
CA TRP A 43 -21.08 -5.58 -12.84
C TRP A 43 -21.23 -5.67 -14.37
N ASN A 44 -21.82 -4.64 -14.98
CA ASN A 44 -22.12 -4.67 -16.41
C ASN A 44 -20.87 -4.44 -17.28
N ASN A 45 -19.99 -3.52 -16.90
CA ASN A 45 -18.85 -3.12 -17.73
C ASN A 45 -17.57 -3.90 -17.45
N HIS A 46 -17.44 -4.58 -16.29
CA HIS A 46 -16.26 -5.37 -15.96
C HIS A 46 -16.55 -6.85 -15.72
N VAL A 47 -17.59 -7.19 -14.93
CA VAL A 47 -17.86 -8.60 -14.60
C VAL A 47 -18.46 -9.36 -15.79
N LEU A 48 -19.53 -8.83 -16.41
CA LEU A 48 -20.20 -9.49 -17.54
C LEU A 48 -19.33 -9.53 -18.80
N THR A 49 -18.61 -8.45 -19.09
CA THR A 49 -17.69 -8.34 -20.24
C THR A 49 -16.39 -9.12 -20.02
N ARG A 50 -16.08 -9.48 -18.77
CA ARG A 50 -14.80 -10.08 -18.34
C ARG A 50 -13.59 -9.19 -18.67
N ILE A 51 -13.80 -7.87 -18.69
CA ILE A 51 -12.74 -6.88 -18.88
C ILE A 51 -12.30 -6.39 -17.50
N MET A 52 -11.01 -6.54 -17.20
CA MET A 52 -10.44 -6.04 -15.94
C MET A 52 -10.64 -4.52 -15.85
N PRO A 53 -11.06 -3.98 -14.68
CA PRO A 53 -11.13 -2.54 -14.49
C PRO A 53 -9.74 -1.90 -14.65
N GLU A 54 -9.74 -0.60 -14.92
CA GLU A 54 -8.50 0.15 -15.06
C GLU A 54 -7.69 0.13 -13.75
N PRO A 55 -6.35 0.08 -13.82
CA PRO A 55 -5.51 0.16 -12.63
C PRO A 55 -5.62 1.54 -11.98
N ASP A 56 -5.88 1.56 -10.68
CA ASP A 56 -6.11 2.76 -9.88
C ASP A 56 -4.86 3.24 -9.10
N GLY A 57 -3.74 2.51 -9.20
CA GLY A 57 -2.51 2.76 -8.45
C GLY A 57 -2.56 2.34 -6.96
N SER A 58 -3.62 1.65 -6.53
CA SER A 58 -3.74 1.14 -5.16
C SER A 58 -2.91 -0.13 -4.93
N SER A 59 -2.60 -0.41 -3.66
CA SER A 59 -1.95 -1.67 -3.28
C SER A 59 -2.81 -2.90 -3.59
N ALA A 60 -4.14 -2.74 -3.60
CA ALA A 60 -5.05 -3.82 -3.96
C ALA A 60 -4.93 -4.18 -5.44
N SER A 61 -4.89 -3.20 -6.33
CA SER A 61 -4.63 -3.42 -7.76
C SER A 61 -3.29 -4.11 -8.00
N GLU A 62 -2.24 -3.68 -7.31
CA GLU A 62 -0.91 -4.31 -7.38
C GLU A 62 -0.94 -5.78 -6.94
N GLU A 63 -1.66 -6.12 -5.87
CA GLU A 63 -1.82 -7.51 -5.41
C GLU A 63 -2.59 -8.37 -6.42
N VAL A 64 -3.63 -7.81 -7.03
CA VAL A 64 -4.41 -8.49 -8.07
C VAL A 64 -3.52 -8.76 -9.30
N LEU A 65 -2.77 -7.76 -9.78
CA LEU A 65 -1.86 -7.93 -10.91
C LEU A 65 -0.80 -9.01 -10.65
N LYS A 66 -0.27 -9.10 -9.42
CA LYS A 66 0.65 -10.19 -9.02
C LYS A 66 0.02 -11.58 -9.07
N ARG A 67 -1.27 -11.70 -8.75
CA ARG A 67 -2.00 -12.98 -8.81
C ARG A 67 -2.36 -13.37 -10.23
N TYR A 68 -2.73 -12.40 -11.07
CA TYR A 68 -3.07 -12.64 -12.47
C TYR A 68 -1.83 -12.92 -13.33
N PHE A 69 -0.71 -12.25 -13.07
CA PHE A 69 0.51 -12.35 -13.88
C PHE A 69 1.74 -12.78 -13.04
N PRO A 70 1.70 -13.94 -12.36
CA PRO A 70 2.70 -14.33 -11.37
C PRO A 70 4.06 -14.72 -11.97
N GLN A 71 4.08 -15.12 -13.25
CA GLN A 71 5.27 -15.59 -13.95
C GLN A 71 5.42 -14.88 -15.29
N SER A 72 6.63 -14.94 -15.85
CA SER A 72 6.93 -14.46 -17.19
C SER A 72 7.11 -15.66 -18.12
N ASP A 73 6.61 -15.54 -19.35
CA ASP A 73 6.90 -16.44 -20.47
C ASP A 73 8.25 -16.13 -21.16
N GLY A 74 8.81 -14.95 -20.90
CA GLY A 74 10.09 -14.51 -21.48
C GLY A 74 9.94 -13.82 -22.82
N GLU A 75 8.70 -13.59 -23.28
CA GLU A 75 8.45 -12.91 -24.54
C GLU A 75 8.70 -11.40 -24.43
N THR A 76 9.12 -10.82 -25.54
CA THR A 76 9.26 -9.37 -25.70
C THR A 76 8.17 -8.88 -26.63
N ILE A 77 7.34 -7.96 -26.13
CA ILE A 77 6.31 -7.29 -26.91
C ILE A 77 6.74 -5.85 -27.21
N LEU A 78 6.24 -5.30 -28.32
CA LEU A 78 6.33 -3.87 -28.59
C LEU A 78 5.25 -3.14 -27.80
N LEU A 79 5.64 -2.14 -27.01
CA LEU A 79 4.68 -1.27 -26.33
C LEU A 79 4.13 -0.24 -27.33
N PRO A 80 2.82 0.05 -27.30
CA PRO A 80 2.24 1.16 -28.06
C PRO A 80 2.87 2.51 -27.71
N ASP A 81 2.94 3.43 -28.68
CA ASP A 81 3.54 4.77 -28.49
C ASP A 81 2.87 5.59 -27.39
N ASP A 82 1.58 5.39 -27.13
CA ASP A 82 0.83 6.03 -26.04
C ASP A 82 1.43 5.74 -24.65
N PHE A 83 2.24 4.68 -24.50
CA PHE A 83 2.96 4.41 -23.26
C PHE A 83 4.20 5.29 -23.07
N ASN A 84 4.74 5.91 -24.13
CA ASN A 84 5.91 6.77 -24.03
C ASN A 84 5.61 7.97 -23.11
N GLU A 85 4.51 8.68 -23.36
CA GLU A 85 4.09 9.81 -22.52
C GLU A 85 3.85 9.38 -21.06
N LYS A 86 3.25 8.20 -20.84
CA LYS A 86 3.03 7.66 -19.49
C LYS A 86 4.35 7.34 -18.78
N LEU A 87 5.33 6.78 -19.47
CA LEU A 87 6.63 6.43 -18.92
C LEU A 87 7.49 7.67 -18.65
N GLU A 88 7.46 8.67 -19.53
CA GLU A 88 8.09 9.97 -19.30
C GLU A 88 7.50 10.65 -18.07
N ARG A 89 6.17 10.72 -17.98
CA ARG A 89 5.48 11.27 -16.81
C ARG A 89 5.86 10.53 -15.53
N ARG A 90 5.99 9.21 -15.58
CA ARG A 90 6.47 8.40 -14.45
C ARG A 90 7.89 8.81 -14.04
N THR A 91 8.82 9.01 -14.97
CA THR A 91 10.17 9.49 -14.65
C THR A 91 10.14 10.88 -14.01
N GLU A 92 9.32 11.80 -14.52
CA GLU A 92 9.15 13.12 -13.90
C GLU A 92 8.66 13.03 -12.45
N LEU A 93 7.65 12.17 -12.20
CA LEU A 93 7.13 11.92 -10.86
C LEU A 93 8.21 11.35 -9.95
N GLU A 94 9.05 10.43 -10.42
CA GLU A 94 10.19 9.94 -9.63
C GLU A 94 11.15 11.07 -9.25
N LYS A 95 11.45 12.00 -10.17
CA LYS A 95 12.30 13.17 -9.89
C LYS A 95 11.66 14.07 -8.82
N LEU A 96 10.36 14.32 -8.91
CA LEU A 96 9.61 15.12 -7.93
C LEU A 96 9.59 14.45 -6.55
N ILE A 97 9.30 13.15 -6.48
CA ILE A 97 9.31 12.38 -5.23
C ILE A 97 10.69 12.45 -4.58
N ARG A 98 11.77 12.30 -5.35
CA ARG A 98 13.14 12.42 -4.82
C ARG A 98 13.40 13.81 -4.25
N LYS A 99 12.95 14.89 -4.91
CA LYS A 99 13.09 16.26 -4.37
C LYS A 99 12.35 16.43 -3.05
N LEU A 100 11.09 15.99 -2.98
CA LEU A 100 10.28 16.08 -1.77
C LEU A 100 10.85 15.22 -0.62
N ASP A 101 11.39 14.04 -0.93
CA ASP A 101 12.05 13.19 0.08
C ASP A 101 13.34 13.83 0.62
N VAL A 102 14.12 14.51 -0.23
CA VAL A 102 15.29 15.28 0.19
C VAL A 102 14.88 16.43 1.10
N GLU A 103 13.87 17.21 0.73
CA GLU A 103 13.35 18.32 1.54
C GLU A 103 12.84 17.82 2.90
N LYS A 104 12.03 16.76 2.91
CA LYS A 104 11.55 16.13 4.15
C LYS A 104 12.72 15.70 5.04
N LYS A 105 13.74 15.02 4.48
CA LYS A 105 14.92 14.59 5.23
C LYS A 105 15.73 15.74 5.79
N GLN A 106 15.84 16.84 5.04
CA GLN A 106 16.51 18.04 5.52
C GLN A 106 15.81 18.60 6.77
N ILE A 107 14.48 18.72 6.73
CA ILE A 107 13.69 19.16 7.89
C ILE A 107 13.88 18.20 9.08
N GLU A 108 13.83 16.89 8.85
CA GLU A 108 14.09 15.89 9.90
C GLU A 108 15.51 16.03 10.50
N GLN A 109 16.51 16.34 9.68
CA GLN A 109 17.88 16.57 10.13
C GLN A 109 18.00 17.85 10.96
N GLU A 110 17.39 18.95 10.54
CA GLU A 110 17.36 20.20 11.31
C GLU A 110 16.75 19.98 12.70
N VAL A 111 15.64 19.23 12.79
CA VAL A 111 15.03 18.85 14.07
C VAL A 111 15.97 17.98 14.90
N LYS A 112 16.65 17.00 14.31
CA LYS A 112 17.61 16.13 15.02
C LYS A 112 18.82 16.90 15.54
N VAL A 113 19.36 17.83 14.75
CA VAL A 113 20.46 18.72 15.16
C VAL A 113 20.03 19.55 16.38
N TYR A 114 18.80 20.06 16.36
CA TYR A 114 18.25 20.79 17.50
C TYR A 114 18.00 19.90 18.73
N MET A 115 17.46 18.70 18.54
CA MET A 115 17.22 17.74 19.64
C MET A 115 18.52 17.23 20.26
N ASN A 116 19.61 17.14 19.49
CA ASN A 116 20.90 16.62 19.93
C ASN A 116 20.75 15.24 20.61
N THR A 117 21.02 15.12 21.91
CA THR A 117 20.88 13.88 22.69
C THR A 117 19.50 13.70 23.31
N ALA A 118 18.57 14.64 23.13
CA ALA A 118 17.24 14.57 23.69
C ALA A 118 16.38 13.57 22.93
N GLU A 119 15.70 12.68 23.65
CA GLU A 119 14.85 11.66 23.04
C GLU A 119 13.49 12.19 22.60
N ASN A 120 13.01 13.30 23.18
CA ASN A 120 11.67 13.82 22.92
C ASN A 120 11.68 15.35 22.77
N GLY A 121 10.90 15.86 21.82
CA GLY A 121 10.67 17.30 21.60
C GLY A 121 9.18 17.57 21.40
N ARG A 122 8.68 18.71 21.89
CA ARG A 122 7.26 19.07 21.75
C ARG A 122 7.07 20.57 21.62
N ASN A 123 6.09 20.98 20.83
CA ASN A 123 5.57 22.35 20.78
C ASN A 123 4.03 22.34 20.76
N ASN A 124 3.42 23.49 20.45
CA ASN A 124 1.96 23.64 20.43
C ASN A 124 1.25 22.78 19.37
N LYS A 125 1.94 22.33 18.31
CA LYS A 125 1.34 21.59 17.19
C LYS A 125 1.88 20.16 17.03
N PHE A 126 3.11 19.88 17.45
CA PHE A 126 3.80 18.63 17.16
C PHE A 126 4.50 18.05 18.39
N ALA A 127 4.60 16.73 18.42
CA ALA A 127 5.46 15.97 19.33
C ALA A 127 6.36 15.05 18.50
N VAL A 128 7.65 15.04 18.81
CA VAL A 128 8.70 14.30 18.11
C VAL A 128 9.38 13.39 19.12
N SER A 129 9.61 12.13 18.74
CA SER A 129 10.39 11.17 19.52
C SER A 129 11.50 10.58 18.64
N TRP A 130 12.72 10.63 19.15
CA TRP A 130 13.92 10.09 18.53
C TRP A 130 14.73 9.33 19.60
N LYS A 131 14.35 8.08 19.83
CA LYS A 131 14.93 7.18 20.84
C LYS A 131 15.83 6.13 20.20
N ASN A 132 16.74 5.58 20.99
CA ASN A 132 17.48 4.39 20.61
C ASN A 132 16.55 3.18 20.55
N ILE A 133 16.74 2.32 19.54
CA ILE A 133 16.01 1.07 19.39
C ILE A 133 17.04 -0.03 19.12
N ASP A 134 17.27 -0.87 20.12
CA ASP A 134 18.11 -2.04 19.97
C ASP A 134 17.31 -3.17 19.31
N THR A 135 17.79 -3.65 18.16
CA THR A 135 17.18 -4.79 17.47
C THR A 135 18.22 -5.88 17.29
N MET A 136 17.94 -7.07 17.80
CA MET A 136 18.73 -8.26 17.49
C MET A 136 18.21 -8.88 16.19
N ARG A 137 19.10 -9.08 15.22
CA ARG A 137 18.81 -9.74 13.95
C ARG A 137 19.75 -10.92 13.75
N LEU A 138 19.27 -11.94 13.06
CA LEU A 138 20.10 -13.06 12.66
C LEU A 138 21.16 -12.59 11.66
N ASP A 139 22.44 -12.82 11.98
CA ASP A 139 23.54 -12.60 11.04
C ASP A 139 23.57 -13.74 10.01
N ALA A 140 22.73 -13.62 8.99
CA ALA A 140 22.58 -14.61 7.95
C ALA A 140 23.89 -14.85 7.16
N LEU A 141 24.74 -13.83 7.01
CA LEU A 141 26.02 -13.95 6.30
C LEU A 141 27.01 -14.79 7.10
N ARG A 142 27.13 -14.50 8.40
CA ARG A 142 27.97 -15.29 9.30
C ARG A 142 27.45 -16.72 9.44
N LEU A 143 26.14 -16.92 9.58
CA LEU A 143 25.53 -18.24 9.62
C LEU A 143 25.80 -19.03 8.34
N LYS A 144 25.70 -18.40 7.17
CA LYS A 144 26.02 -19.03 5.88
C LYS A 144 27.49 -19.46 5.80
N LYS A 145 28.41 -18.70 6.38
CA LYS A 145 29.85 -18.99 6.36
C LYS A 145 30.24 -20.08 7.38
N GLU A 146 29.75 -19.98 8.61
CA GLU A 146 30.13 -20.87 9.71
C GLU A 146 29.31 -22.17 9.73
N ASN A 147 28.02 -22.12 9.39
CA ASN A 147 27.12 -23.28 9.38
C ASN A 147 26.26 -23.34 8.10
N PRO A 148 26.86 -23.64 6.93
CA PRO A 148 26.15 -23.66 5.65
C PRO A 148 24.98 -24.65 5.60
N ALA A 149 25.13 -25.80 6.26
CA ALA A 149 24.10 -26.84 6.31
C ALA A 149 22.86 -26.41 7.11
N VAL A 150 23.04 -25.62 8.16
CA VAL A 150 21.92 -25.04 8.90
C VAL A 150 21.30 -23.92 8.07
N TYR A 151 22.11 -23.03 7.49
CA TYR A 151 21.62 -21.95 6.63
C TYR A 151 20.72 -22.45 5.50
N SER A 152 21.10 -23.54 4.81
CA SER A 152 20.32 -24.10 3.70
C SER A 152 18.96 -24.65 4.14
N GLN A 153 18.83 -25.18 5.37
CA GLN A 153 17.56 -25.68 5.91
C GLN A 153 16.51 -24.58 6.12
N TYR A 154 16.93 -23.33 6.30
CA TYR A 154 16.04 -22.19 6.52
C TYR A 154 15.86 -21.30 5.27
N LEU A 155 16.40 -21.70 4.13
CA LEU A 155 16.14 -21.01 2.87
C LEU A 155 14.70 -21.27 2.43
N LYS A 156 13.96 -20.17 2.22
CA LYS A 156 12.64 -20.20 1.60
C LYS A 156 12.76 -19.64 0.20
N GLU A 157 12.44 -20.45 -0.81
CA GLU A 157 12.30 -19.95 -2.17
C GLU A 157 11.11 -18.99 -2.26
N GLN A 158 11.36 -17.77 -2.71
CA GLN A 158 10.33 -16.79 -3.03
C GLN A 158 10.57 -16.30 -4.46
N ARG A 159 9.58 -16.51 -5.34
CA ARG A 159 9.60 -16.00 -6.71
C ARG A 159 8.81 -14.70 -6.75
N SER A 160 9.36 -13.69 -7.43
CA SER A 160 8.68 -12.42 -7.65
C SER A 160 9.01 -11.89 -9.03
N ARG A 161 8.03 -11.25 -9.68
CA ARG A 161 8.20 -10.61 -10.97
C ARG A 161 8.41 -9.12 -10.73
N ARG A 162 9.61 -8.62 -11.06
CA ARG A 162 10.00 -7.24 -10.78
C ARG A 162 9.68 -6.34 -11.97
N PHE A 163 8.95 -5.26 -11.72
CA PHE A 163 8.75 -4.20 -12.69
C PHE A 163 9.96 -3.25 -12.67
N MET A 164 10.57 -3.01 -13.83
CA MET A 164 11.69 -2.09 -14.00
C MET A 164 11.48 -1.30 -15.28
N VAL A 165 11.76 0.00 -15.24
CA VAL A 165 11.74 0.88 -16.40
C VAL A 165 13.16 1.42 -16.58
N LYS A 166 13.68 1.34 -17.80
CA LYS A 166 14.97 1.89 -18.19
C LYS A 166 14.76 2.71 -19.45
N GLU A 167 15.21 3.96 -19.44
CA GLU A 167 15.25 4.81 -20.64
C GLU A 167 16.30 4.25 -21.60
N LEU A 168 15.98 4.25 -22.90
CA LEU A 168 16.86 3.80 -23.97
C LEU A 168 17.83 4.91 -24.39
#